data_AF-A0A0A1XGZ2-F1
#
_entry.id   AF-A0A0A1XGZ2-F1
#
_cell.length_a   1.000
_cell.length_b   1.000
_cell.length_c   1.000
_cell.angle_alpha   90.00
_cell.angle_beta   90.00
_cell.angle_gamma   90.00
#
_symmetry.space_group_name_H-M   'P 1'
#
loop_
_entity.id
_entity.type
_entity.pdbx_description
1 polymer ?
#
loop_
_entity_poly.entity_id
_entity_poly.type
_entity_poly.pdbx_seq_one_letter_code
_entity_poly.pdbx_strand_id
1 'polypeptide(L)'
;SYNSHRLHLHLGTTPFQQQTVAISMVVIIFGLLCTAICVSGQVDGYTAGVDYPAYESVPKGLSFKCRNRLPGYYADTETRCQVWHWCLHSGHQYSFICPNGTVFNQAVRVCDWWTNVNCPVAEQLYKNNDELYRTTEANPEQNL
;
A
#
# COMPACT_ATOMS: atom_id res chain seq x y z
N SER A 1 -14.40 -46.57 -68.90
CA SER A 1 -14.96 -45.27 -68.47
C SER A 1 -15.37 -45.42 -67.01
N TYR A 2 -14.58 -44.92 -66.07
CA TYR A 2 -14.81 -45.08 -64.63
C TYR A 2 -15.29 -43.73 -64.09
N ASN A 3 -16.59 -43.61 -63.79
CA ASN A 3 -17.18 -42.37 -63.27
C ASN A 3 -17.06 -42.37 -61.74
N SER A 4 -16.27 -41.43 -61.21
CA SER A 4 -16.14 -41.18 -59.78
C SER A 4 -17.25 -40.21 -59.34
N HIS A 5 -18.27 -40.71 -58.64
CA HIS A 5 -19.22 -39.86 -57.94
C HIS A 5 -18.61 -39.44 -56.59
N ARG A 6 -18.19 -38.18 -56.51
CA ARG A 6 -17.68 -37.55 -55.29
C ARG A 6 -18.85 -37.20 -54.37
N LEU A 7 -19.05 -37.99 -53.32
CA LEU A 7 -20.03 -37.69 -52.26
C LEU A 7 -19.48 -36.56 -51.38
N HIS A 8 -19.96 -35.34 -51.55
CA HIS A 8 -19.65 -34.22 -50.65
C HIS A 8 -20.54 -34.34 -49.38
N LEU A 9 -19.96 -34.81 -48.27
CA LEU A 9 -20.56 -34.65 -46.94
C LEU A 9 -20.51 -33.17 -46.56
N HIS A 10 -21.64 -32.47 -46.61
CA HIS A 10 -21.80 -31.19 -45.92
C HIS A 10 -22.09 -31.44 -44.45
N LEU A 11 -21.07 -31.36 -43.58
CA LEU A 11 -21.27 -31.13 -42.15
C LEU A 11 -21.74 -29.68 -41.96
N GLY A 12 -23.03 -29.42 -42.18
CA GLY A 12 -23.65 -28.15 -41.84
C GLY A 12 -23.99 -28.13 -40.35
N THR A 13 -23.29 -27.30 -39.57
CA THR A 13 -23.72 -26.98 -38.20
C THR A 13 -25.02 -26.19 -38.26
N THR A 14 -25.98 -26.50 -37.39
CA THR A 14 -27.26 -25.78 -37.34
C THR A 14 -27.02 -24.33 -36.89
N PRO A 15 -27.81 -23.33 -37.34
CA PRO A 15 -27.63 -21.93 -36.97
C PRO A 15 -27.65 -21.70 -35.44
N PHE A 16 -28.36 -22.56 -34.70
CA PHE A 16 -28.37 -22.58 -33.24
C PHE A 16 -26.99 -22.91 -32.62
N GLN A 17 -26.23 -23.83 -33.23
CA GLN A 17 -24.86 -24.17 -32.81
C GLN A 17 -23.87 -23.05 -33.15
N GLN A 18 -24.07 -22.30 -34.24
CA GLN A 18 -23.18 -21.18 -34.58
C GLN A 18 -23.32 -20.02 -33.59
N GLN A 19 -24.56 -19.73 -33.16
CA GLN A 19 -24.85 -18.66 -32.20
C GLN A 19 -24.26 -18.95 -30.80
N THR A 20 -24.33 -20.20 -30.33
CA THR A 20 -23.81 -20.60 -29.01
C THR A 20 -22.28 -20.60 -28.96
N VAL A 21 -21.61 -20.97 -30.06
CA VAL A 21 -20.14 -20.91 -30.17
C VAL A 21 -19.66 -19.46 -30.16
N ALA A 22 -20.34 -18.55 -30.86
CA ALA A 22 -20.00 -17.14 -30.88
C ALA A 22 -20.13 -16.47 -29.49
N ILE A 23 -21.22 -16.75 -28.76
CA ILE A 23 -21.44 -16.21 -27.41
C ILE A 23 -20.36 -16.72 -26.44
N SER A 24 -20.01 -18.00 -26.52
CA SER A 24 -18.97 -18.60 -25.66
C SER A 24 -17.60 -17.96 -25.89
N MET A 25 -17.24 -17.67 -27.15
CA MET A 25 -15.99 -17.00 -27.48
C MET A 25 -15.95 -15.56 -26.94
N VAL A 26 -17.06 -14.82 -27.00
CA VAL A 26 -17.15 -13.45 -26.45
C VAL A 26 -17.01 -13.45 -24.93
N VAL A 27 -17.62 -14.42 -24.23
CA VAL A 27 -17.51 -14.55 -22.77
C VAL A 27 -16.08 -14.91 -22.36
N ILE A 28 -15.40 -15.78 -23.11
CA ILE A 28 -14.00 -16.15 -22.85
C ILE A 28 -13.07 -14.95 -23.11
N ILE A 29 -13.24 -14.22 -24.21
CA ILE A 29 -12.42 -13.04 -24.55
C ILE A 29 -12.62 -11.93 -23.52
N PHE A 30 -13.87 -11.65 -23.13
CA PHE A 30 -14.18 -10.66 -22.09
C PHE A 30 -13.63 -11.10 -20.73
N GLY A 31 -13.75 -12.39 -20.39
CA GLY A 31 -13.16 -12.96 -19.18
C GLY A 31 -11.63 -12.80 -19.15
N LEU A 32 -10.93 -13.13 -20.26
CA LEU A 32 -9.48 -12.99 -20.38
C LEU A 32 -9.04 -11.52 -20.34
N LEU A 33 -9.75 -10.63 -21.02
CA LEU A 33 -9.50 -9.17 -20.98
C LEU A 33 -9.73 -8.60 -19.58
N CYS A 34 -10.84 -8.97 -18.92
CA CYS A 34 -11.10 -8.54 -17.54
C CYS A 34 -10.01 -9.03 -16.60
N THR A 35 -9.56 -10.28 -16.71
CA THR A 35 -8.45 -10.79 -15.86
C THR A 35 -7.14 -10.05 -16.09
N ALA A 36 -6.87 -9.56 -17.31
CA ALA A 36 -5.68 -8.77 -17.58
C ALA A 36 -5.77 -7.35 -17.01
N ILE A 37 -6.98 -6.77 -16.96
CA ILE A 37 -7.20 -5.40 -16.47
C ILE A 37 -7.28 -5.37 -14.92
N CYS A 38 -7.88 -6.38 -14.28
CA CYS A 38 -8.10 -6.37 -12.83
C CYS A 38 -6.89 -6.80 -11.98
N VAL A 39 -5.78 -7.26 -12.58
CA VAL A 39 -4.54 -7.63 -11.85
C VAL A 39 -3.71 -6.39 -11.46
N SER A 40 -4.00 -5.21 -12.05
CA SER A 40 -3.29 -3.97 -11.74
C SER A 40 -4.10 -3.12 -10.76
N GLY A 41 -4.30 -3.62 -9.53
CA GLY A 41 -4.90 -2.83 -8.46
C GLY A 41 -3.99 -1.67 -8.06
N GLN A 42 -4.01 -0.58 -8.82
CA GLN A 42 -3.45 0.72 -8.45
C GLN A 42 -4.63 1.67 -8.26
N VAL A 43 -4.63 2.43 -7.16
CA VAL A 43 -5.63 3.45 -6.88
C VAL A 43 -5.59 4.46 -8.04
N ASP A 44 -6.65 4.50 -8.87
CA ASP A 44 -6.67 5.29 -10.10
C ASP A 44 -6.33 6.76 -9.79
N GLY A 45 -5.17 7.23 -10.27
CA GLY A 45 -4.78 8.64 -10.24
C GLY A 45 -3.56 9.02 -9.39
N TYR A 46 -2.94 8.09 -8.65
CA TYR A 46 -1.72 8.38 -7.87
C TYR A 46 -0.51 7.55 -8.27
N THR A 47 0.65 8.19 -8.35
CA THR A 47 1.93 7.62 -8.76
C THR A 47 2.90 7.55 -7.59
N ALA A 48 3.28 6.33 -7.20
CA ALA A 48 4.29 6.06 -6.18
C ALA A 48 5.62 6.78 -6.49
N GLY A 49 6.24 7.36 -5.47
CA GLY A 49 7.47 8.14 -5.58
C GLY A 49 7.25 9.61 -5.98
N VAL A 50 6.18 9.91 -6.74
CA VAL A 50 5.79 11.27 -7.12
C VAL A 50 4.85 11.85 -6.07
N ASP A 51 3.62 11.34 -5.98
CA ASP A 51 2.59 11.88 -5.09
C ASP A 51 2.87 11.56 -3.63
N TYR A 52 3.42 10.38 -3.36
CA TYR A 52 3.75 9.93 -2.01
C TYR A 52 5.04 9.10 -2.02
N PRO A 53 5.76 9.01 -0.88
CA PRO A 53 6.98 8.20 -0.78
C PRO A 53 6.71 6.70 -0.89
N ALA A 54 7.58 5.99 -1.61
CA ALA A 54 7.50 4.56 -1.83
C ALA A 54 8.87 3.89 -1.63
N TYR A 55 9.45 4.12 -0.46
CA TYR A 55 10.61 3.36 0.01
C TYR A 55 10.19 1.90 0.26
N GLU A 56 11.06 0.96 -0.11
CA GLU A 56 10.87 -0.49 0.12
C GLU A 56 11.41 -0.92 1.50
N SER A 57 12.30 -0.11 2.07
CA SER A 57 12.91 -0.33 3.38
C SER A 57 13.39 0.99 3.97
N VAL A 58 13.70 1.01 5.27
CA VAL A 58 14.27 2.19 5.93
C VAL A 58 15.62 2.55 5.28
N PRO A 59 15.78 3.74 4.68
CA PRO A 59 17.04 4.16 4.07
C PRO A 59 18.18 4.22 5.08
N LYS A 60 19.40 3.91 4.63
CA LYS A 60 20.60 4.07 5.46
C LYS A 60 21.00 5.54 5.49
N GLY A 61 21.58 5.98 6.61
CA GLY A 61 22.19 7.30 6.71
C GLY A 61 21.23 8.45 7.04
N LEU A 62 19.98 8.16 7.45
CA LEU A 62 19.03 9.19 7.89
C LEU A 62 19.63 10.08 8.99
N SER A 63 19.35 11.38 8.90
CA SER A 63 19.85 12.40 9.81
C SER A 63 19.19 12.34 11.19
N PHE A 64 17.96 11.83 11.29
CA PHE A 64 17.25 11.72 12.56
C PHE A 64 18.01 10.87 13.59
N LYS A 65 18.04 11.37 14.83
CA LYS A 65 18.61 10.68 16.00
C LYS A 65 17.70 10.87 17.22
N CYS A 66 17.52 9.80 17.99
CA CYS A 66 16.84 9.84 19.29
C CYS A 66 17.63 10.56 20.41
N ARG A 67 18.91 10.87 20.18
CA ARG A 67 19.73 11.57 21.17
C ARG A 67 19.11 12.93 21.51
N ASN A 68 18.99 13.24 22.80
CA ASN A 68 18.39 14.48 23.32
C ASN A 68 16.90 14.64 22.99
N ARG A 69 16.18 13.54 22.75
CA ARG A 69 14.73 13.51 22.59
C ARG A 69 14.11 12.70 23.73
N LEU A 70 12.87 13.02 24.09
CA LEU A 70 12.11 12.18 25.01
C LEU A 70 11.85 10.82 24.36
N PRO A 71 11.68 9.74 25.15
CA PRO A 71 11.17 8.52 24.57
C PRO A 71 9.80 8.77 23.92
N GLY A 72 9.49 8.01 22.86
CA GLY A 72 8.28 8.24 22.06
C GLY A 72 8.46 8.00 20.57
N TYR A 73 7.53 8.53 19.79
CA TYR A 73 7.38 8.27 18.36
C TYR A 73 7.63 9.53 17.54
N TYR A 74 8.43 9.41 16.49
CA TYR A 74 8.89 10.56 15.71
C TYR A 74 8.79 10.28 14.22
N ALA A 75 8.03 11.09 13.49
CA ALA A 75 8.01 11.08 12.03
C ALA A 75 9.39 11.47 11.47
N ASP A 76 9.85 10.81 10.41
CA ASP A 76 11.06 11.23 9.70
C ASP A 76 10.67 12.11 8.50
N THR A 77 10.92 13.42 8.58
CA THR A 77 10.59 14.36 7.50
C THR A 77 11.51 14.24 6.28
N GLU A 78 12.72 13.69 6.44
CA GLU A 78 13.67 13.45 5.34
C GLU A 78 13.13 12.41 4.35
N THR A 79 12.38 11.43 4.86
CA THR A 79 11.69 10.37 4.07
C THR A 79 10.25 10.72 3.71
N ARG A 80 9.86 12.00 3.76
CA ARG A 80 8.47 12.45 3.60
C ARG A 80 7.50 11.71 4.53
N CYS A 81 7.94 11.44 5.75
CA CYS A 81 7.20 10.76 6.81
C CYS A 81 6.85 9.29 6.54
N GLN A 82 7.37 8.65 5.48
CA GLN A 82 7.14 7.20 5.33
C GLN A 82 7.88 6.39 6.40
N VAL A 83 9.05 6.87 6.83
CA VAL A 83 9.77 6.32 7.96
C VAL A 83 9.36 7.05 9.23
N TRP A 84 9.35 6.31 10.34
CA TRP A 84 9.23 6.85 11.67
C TRP A 84 10.14 6.12 12.65
N HIS A 85 10.42 6.75 13.78
CA HIS A 85 11.36 6.29 14.77
C HIS A 85 10.71 6.12 16.14
N TRP A 86 11.04 5.02 16.80
CA TRP A 86 10.74 4.80 18.20
C TRP A 86 11.99 5.04 19.04
N CYS A 87 11.94 6.05 19.89
CA CYS A 87 12.99 6.36 20.83
C CYS A 87 12.70 5.74 22.20
N LEU A 88 13.67 5.01 22.75
CA LEU A 88 13.63 4.51 24.12
C LEU A 88 14.29 5.50 25.10
N HIS A 89 14.05 5.30 26.40
CA HIS A 89 14.65 6.12 27.46
C HIS A 89 16.18 6.04 27.47
N SER A 90 16.74 4.92 27.03
CA SER A 90 18.20 4.73 26.86
C SER A 90 18.79 5.55 25.71
N GLY A 91 17.96 6.24 24.91
CA GLY A 91 18.36 6.87 23.65
C GLY A 91 18.51 5.88 22.49
N HIS A 92 18.21 4.59 22.71
CA HIS A 92 18.17 3.60 21.64
C HIS A 92 17.03 3.91 20.67
N GLN A 93 17.27 3.66 19.37
CA GLN A 93 16.38 4.02 18.28
C GLN A 93 16.02 2.79 17.47
N TYR A 94 14.72 2.54 17.31
CA TYR A 94 14.19 1.66 16.27
C TYR A 94 13.57 2.50 15.16
N SER A 95 13.64 2.01 13.93
CA SER A 95 13.11 2.71 12.76
C SER A 95 12.21 1.76 11.98
N PHE A 96 11.08 2.27 11.54
CA PHE A 96 10.03 1.51 10.87
C PHE A 96 9.57 2.25 9.63
N ILE A 97 8.98 1.51 8.70
CA ILE A 97 8.43 2.05 7.47
C ILE A 97 6.93 1.79 7.42
N CYS A 98 6.16 2.81 7.06
CA CYS A 98 4.74 2.68 6.78
C CYS A 98 4.52 1.97 5.42
N PRO A 99 3.42 1.19 5.28
CA PRO A 99 3.06 0.57 4.01
C PRO A 99 2.95 1.58 2.85
N ASN A 100 3.16 1.09 1.63
CA ASN A 100 3.04 1.90 0.40
C ASN A 100 1.66 2.58 0.33
N GLY A 101 1.63 3.89 0.08
CA GLY A 101 0.42 4.72 0.10
C GLY A 101 0.08 5.34 1.46
N THR A 102 0.85 5.07 2.51
CA THR A 102 0.66 5.67 3.85
C THR A 102 1.94 6.33 4.37
N VAL A 103 1.79 7.29 5.26
CA VAL A 103 2.89 7.97 5.96
C VAL A 103 2.53 8.15 7.43
N PHE A 104 3.54 8.32 8.27
CA PHE A 104 3.37 8.44 9.71
C PHE A 104 2.74 9.79 10.07
N ASN A 105 1.53 9.74 10.62
CA ASN A 105 0.82 10.89 11.14
C ASN A 105 1.29 11.17 12.56
N GLN A 106 2.22 12.12 12.71
CA GLN A 106 2.77 12.47 14.02
C GLN A 106 1.66 12.80 15.02
N ALA A 107 0.59 13.50 14.63
CA ALA A 107 -0.47 13.97 15.53
C ALA A 107 -1.14 12.84 16.33
N VAL A 108 -1.36 11.69 15.67
CA VAL A 108 -2.08 10.53 16.21
C VAL A 108 -1.20 9.28 16.35
N ARG A 109 0.09 9.37 15.98
CA ARG A 109 1.12 8.33 16.13
C ARG A 109 0.79 7.01 15.42
N VAL A 110 0.19 7.10 14.24
CA VAL A 110 -0.14 5.94 13.37
C VAL A 110 0.22 6.23 11.92
N CYS A 111 0.42 5.19 11.12
CA CYS A 111 0.47 5.34 9.66
C CYS A 111 -0.95 5.63 9.15
N ASP A 112 -1.11 6.71 8.40
CA ASP A 112 -2.37 7.15 7.80
C ASP A 112 -2.15 7.40 6.31
N TRP A 113 -3.23 7.54 5.55
CA TRP A 113 -3.15 7.88 4.13
C TRP A 113 -2.37 9.18 3.94
N TRP A 114 -1.47 9.20 2.97
CA TRP A 114 -0.60 10.36 2.74
C TRP A 114 -1.37 11.67 2.52
N THR A 115 -2.60 11.59 2.00
CA THR A 115 -3.50 12.73 1.82
C THR A 115 -4.02 13.32 3.14
N ASN A 116 -4.00 12.56 4.23
CA ASN A 116 -4.45 12.98 5.56
C ASN A 116 -3.32 13.61 6.39
N VAL A 117 -2.07 13.56 5.91
CA VAL A 117 -0.89 13.92 6.70
C VAL A 117 -0.15 15.10 6.08
N ASN A 118 -0.07 16.20 6.83
CA ASN A 118 0.82 17.31 6.49
C ASN A 118 2.23 17.04 7.05
N CYS A 119 3.05 16.26 6.32
CA CYS A 119 4.37 15.86 6.77
C CYS A 119 5.33 17.03 7.11
N PRO A 120 5.38 18.14 6.34
CA PRO A 120 6.25 19.28 6.66
C PRO A 120 6.08 19.90 8.06
N VAL A 121 4.92 19.74 8.69
CA VAL A 121 4.67 20.25 10.06
C VAL A 121 4.87 19.18 11.15
N ALA A 122 5.26 17.96 10.80
CA ALA A 122 5.36 16.84 11.73
C ALA A 122 6.29 17.14 12.92
N GLU A 123 7.42 17.81 12.70
CA GLU A 123 8.36 18.12 13.78
C GLU A 123 7.75 19.02 14.87
N GLN A 124 6.84 19.91 14.49
CA GLN A 124 6.14 20.81 15.42
C GLN A 124 5.19 20.04 16.35
N LEU A 125 4.81 18.82 15.93
CA LEU A 125 3.91 17.95 16.66
C LEU A 125 4.66 16.98 17.59
N TYR A 126 6.00 16.91 17.57
CA TYR A 126 6.77 16.00 18.43
C TYR A 126 6.47 16.13 19.93
N LYS A 127 6.02 17.31 20.39
CA LYS A 127 5.60 17.54 21.78
C LYS A 127 4.44 16.65 22.21
N ASN A 128 3.68 16.08 21.27
CA ASN A 128 2.59 15.17 21.62
C ASN A 128 3.09 13.85 22.22
N ASN A 129 4.39 13.55 22.14
CA ASN A 129 4.99 12.46 22.89
C ASN A 129 4.90 12.64 24.41
N ASP A 130 4.77 13.87 24.92
CA ASP A 130 4.58 14.13 26.35
C ASP A 130 3.32 13.45 26.91
N GLU A 131 2.31 13.21 26.06
CA GLU A 131 1.09 12.49 26.42
C GLU A 131 1.34 11.04 26.82
N LEU A 132 2.37 10.41 26.26
CA LEU A 132 2.72 9.03 26.59
C LEU A 132 3.06 8.83 28.07
N TYR A 133 3.45 9.91 28.76
CA TYR A 133 3.91 9.91 30.15
C TYR A 133 2.88 10.47 31.13
N ARG A 134 1.76 11.00 30.63
CA ARG A 134 0.78 11.70 31.48
C ARG A 134 -0.01 10.78 32.41
N THR A 135 -0.06 9.47 32.12
CA THR A 135 -0.80 8.47 32.92
C THR A 135 0.08 7.54 33.73
N THR A 136 1.40 7.50 33.49
CA THR A 136 2.33 6.62 34.22
C THR A 136 2.61 7.10 35.64
N GLU A 137 2.43 8.40 35.91
CA GLU A 137 2.54 9.01 37.25
C GLU A 137 1.23 8.92 38.06
N ALA A 138 0.14 8.39 37.48
CA ALA A 138 -1.19 8.34 38.10
C ALA A 138 -1.68 6.92 38.44
N ASN A 139 -0.85 5.89 38.26
CA ASN A 139 -1.18 4.54 38.74
C ASN A 139 -0.08 3.94 39.63
N PRO A 140 -0.20 3.99 40.97
CA PRO A 140 0.72 3.32 41.88
C PRO A 140 0.69 1.78 41.80
N GLU A 141 -0.13 1.17 40.95
CA GLU A 141 -0.32 -0.30 40.88
C GLU A 141 0.63 -1.03 39.91
N GLN A 142 1.64 -0.36 39.32
CA GLN A 142 2.70 -1.05 38.55
C GLN A 142 4.00 -1.29 39.35
N ASN A 143 4.00 -1.00 40.66
CA ASN A 143 5.09 -1.34 41.58
C ASN A 143 4.60 -2.25 42.73
N LEU A 144 3.82 -3.29 42.41
CA LEU A 144 3.49 -4.41 43.30
C LEU A 144 3.98 -5.72 42.68
#